data_AF-A0ABD5R8T0-F1
#
_entry.id   AF-A0ABD5R8T0-F1
#
_cell.length_a   1.000
_cell.length_b   1.000
_cell.length_c   1.000
_cell.angle_alpha   90.00
_cell.angle_beta   90.00
_cell.angle_gamma   90.00
#
_symmetry.space_group_name_H-M   'P 1'
#
loop_
_entity.id
_entity.type
_entity.pdbx_description
1 polymer ?
#
loop_
_entity_poly.entity_id
_entity_poly.type
_entity_poly.pdbx_seq_one_letter_code
_entity_poly.pdbx_strand_id
1 'polypeptide(L)'
;MVSVPSSERGRDTEPATDSSRQTPEESASTLTPAVRHEVLVNDRRRAIVELLDDETTLRTLADEVARVEAGGGDPDRKTRQSVYITLHQCHLPKLDEFGVVTYDADRKQVRPAAGLWAIRAYRDRIAEYTTRRQEAVSPLPYAGLGLLGIGGLLAGAAGVAPTASWVVAAGAFLGVAGLAGRAVWSERRG
;
A
#
# COMPACT_ATOMS: atom_id res chain seq x y z
N MET A 1 15.16 40.83 69.58
CA MET A 1 14.23 40.05 70.43
C MET A 1 12.84 40.22 69.84
N VAL A 2 12.38 39.25 69.05
CA VAL A 2 10.99 38.72 68.90
C VAL A 2 11.05 37.63 67.81
N SER A 3 10.27 36.57 68.04
CA SER A 3 10.39 35.18 67.59
C SER A 3 10.12 34.85 66.11
N VAL A 4 10.73 33.75 65.67
CA VAL A 4 10.32 32.81 64.58
C VAL A 4 9.27 31.87 65.21
N PRO A 5 8.20 31.30 64.56
CA PRO A 5 8.34 30.28 63.51
C PRO A 5 7.17 29.93 62.53
N SER A 6 7.56 29.13 61.51
CA SER A 6 6.89 27.95 60.91
C SER A 6 5.56 27.98 60.13
N SER A 7 5.62 27.17 59.06
CA SER A 7 4.68 26.15 58.55
C SER A 7 3.60 26.49 57.50
N GLU A 8 3.79 25.82 56.35
CA GLU A 8 2.82 24.96 55.65
C GLU A 8 1.75 25.53 54.69
N ARG A 9 1.88 25.10 53.42
CA ARG A 9 0.92 24.25 52.66
C ARG A 9 -0.46 24.84 52.29
N GLY A 10 -0.75 24.84 50.98
CA GLY A 10 -2.10 25.04 50.41
C GLY A 10 -2.04 25.89 49.14
N ARG A 11 -1.78 25.33 47.95
CA ARG A 11 -2.71 24.66 47.02
C ARG A 11 -3.80 25.59 46.46
N ASP A 12 -4.00 25.45 45.14
CA ASP A 12 -5.23 25.68 44.37
C ASP A 12 -5.46 27.08 43.79
N THR A 13 -5.21 27.25 42.48
CA THR A 13 -6.27 27.32 41.46
C THR A 13 -5.64 27.15 40.07
N GLU A 14 -5.56 25.90 39.60
CA GLU A 14 -5.50 25.61 38.17
C GLU A 14 -6.80 26.11 37.51
N PRO A 15 -6.74 26.82 36.38
CA PRO A 15 -7.92 26.91 35.53
C PRO A 15 -8.05 25.56 34.82
N ALA A 16 -9.14 24.88 35.17
CA ALA A 16 -9.66 23.72 34.45
C ALA A 16 -9.71 24.02 32.95
N THR A 17 -8.80 23.38 32.20
CA THR A 17 -8.99 23.20 30.77
C THR A 17 -9.73 21.89 30.60
N ASP A 18 -11.05 22.00 30.67
CA ASP A 18 -11.94 21.10 29.95
C ASP A 18 -11.58 21.20 28.46
N SER A 19 -10.91 20.17 27.96
CA SER A 19 -10.87 19.90 26.53
C SER A 19 -10.77 18.40 26.34
N SER A 20 -11.72 17.68 26.92
CA SER A 20 -12.08 16.34 26.48
C SER A 20 -12.80 16.44 25.13
N ARG A 21 -12.02 16.68 24.07
CA ARG A 21 -12.38 16.29 22.70
C ARG A 21 -11.28 15.38 22.19
N GLN A 22 -11.28 14.15 22.69
CA GLN A 22 -10.55 13.07 22.04
C GLN A 22 -11.25 12.79 20.71
N THR A 23 -10.76 13.43 19.66
CA THR A 23 -11.07 13.08 18.28
C THR A 23 -10.59 11.63 18.05
N PRO A 24 -11.37 10.76 17.39
CA PRO A 24 -10.95 9.40 17.02
C PRO A 24 -9.67 9.29 16.18
N GLU A 25 -9.04 10.41 15.80
CA GLU A 25 -7.82 10.46 14.99
C GLU A 25 -6.54 10.14 15.79
N GLU A 26 -6.51 10.32 17.10
CA GLU A 26 -5.26 10.20 17.87
C GLU A 26 -4.83 8.73 18.08
N SER A 27 -5.79 7.79 18.18
CA SER A 27 -5.47 6.35 18.23
C SER A 27 -5.03 5.77 16.88
N ALA A 28 -5.31 6.46 15.76
CA ALA A 28 -4.76 6.11 14.44
C ALA A 28 -3.34 6.69 14.23
N SER A 29 -2.86 7.53 15.15
CA SER A 29 -1.57 8.23 15.08
C SER A 29 -0.48 7.58 15.95
N THR A 30 -0.57 6.28 16.25
CA THR A 30 0.48 5.61 17.04
C THR A 30 1.66 5.11 16.18
N LEU A 31 1.52 5.07 14.85
CA LEU A 31 2.60 4.69 13.93
C LEU A 31 3.12 5.88 13.11
N THR A 32 4.44 6.09 13.16
CA THR A 32 5.08 7.17 12.40
C THR A 32 4.91 6.96 10.89
N PRO A 33 4.87 8.04 10.08
CA PRO A 33 4.79 7.93 8.62
C PRO A 33 5.92 7.07 8.01
N ALA A 34 7.12 7.17 8.58
CA ALA A 34 8.28 6.39 8.14
C ALA A 34 8.06 4.89 8.31
N VAL A 35 7.55 4.46 9.46
CA VAL A 35 7.25 3.04 9.75
C VAL A 35 6.17 2.53 8.79
N ARG A 36 5.09 3.30 8.57
CA ARG A 36 4.03 2.92 7.61
C ARG A 36 4.60 2.71 6.21
N HIS A 37 5.45 3.62 5.74
CA HIS A 37 6.10 3.50 4.43
C HIS A 37 7.03 2.28 4.38
N GLU A 38 7.84 2.05 5.41
CA GLU A 38 8.77 0.91 5.45
C GLU A 38 8.05 -0.45 5.43
N VAL A 39 6.87 -0.54 6.05
CA VAL A 39 6.06 -1.76 6.01
C VAL A 39 5.43 -1.97 4.64
N LEU A 40 4.87 -0.92 4.03
CA LEU A 40 4.12 -1.03 2.79
C LEU A 40 4.98 -1.19 1.53
N VAL A 41 6.24 -0.75 1.55
CA VAL A 41 7.17 -0.90 0.42
C VAL A 41 7.63 -2.34 0.22
N ASN A 42 7.71 -3.14 1.29
CA ASN A 42 8.19 -4.51 1.18
C ASN A 42 7.01 -5.48 0.97
N ASP A 43 6.98 -6.18 -0.16
CA ASP A 43 5.86 -7.05 -0.54
C ASP A 43 5.56 -8.13 0.50
N ARG A 44 6.58 -8.71 1.13
CA ARG A 44 6.40 -9.71 2.19
C ARG A 44 5.79 -9.12 3.45
N ARG A 45 6.23 -7.93 3.87
CA ARG A 45 5.62 -7.24 5.03
C ARG A 45 4.19 -6.81 4.73
N ARG A 46 3.91 -6.34 3.50
CA ARG A 46 2.55 -6.05 3.04
C ARG A 46 1.67 -7.32 3.08
N ALA A 47 2.18 -8.44 2.57
CA ALA A 47 1.46 -9.71 2.61
C ALA A 47 1.15 -10.16 4.04
N ILE A 48 2.08 -10.01 4.99
CA ILE A 48 1.80 -10.31 6.42
C ILE A 48 0.67 -9.43 6.94
N VAL A 49 0.73 -8.12 6.69
CA VAL A 49 -0.34 -7.20 7.09
C VAL A 49 -1.66 -7.61 6.46
N GLU A 50 -1.68 -8.15 5.25
CA GLU A 50 -2.91 -8.59 4.56
C GLU A 50 -3.47 -9.92 5.06
N LEU A 51 -2.60 -10.87 5.40
CA LEU A 51 -2.99 -12.25 5.73
C LEU A 51 -3.27 -12.46 7.23
N LEU A 52 -2.66 -11.65 8.10
CA LEU A 52 -2.72 -11.87 9.55
C LEU A 52 -3.95 -11.20 10.17
N ASP A 53 -5.03 -11.97 10.34
CA ASP A 53 -6.24 -11.54 11.03
C ASP A 53 -6.28 -11.95 12.51
N ASP A 54 -5.79 -13.16 12.80
CA ASP A 54 -5.78 -13.78 14.13
C ASP A 54 -4.41 -14.36 14.48
N GLU A 55 -4.24 -14.86 15.70
CA GLU A 55 -3.04 -15.61 16.09
C GLU A 55 -2.83 -16.83 15.18
N THR A 56 -1.60 -16.98 14.68
CA THR A 56 -1.22 -18.13 13.86
C THR A 56 0.23 -18.53 14.08
N THR A 57 0.62 -19.68 13.52
CA THR A 57 2.02 -20.13 13.55
C THR A 57 2.82 -19.47 12.43
N LEU A 58 4.12 -19.25 12.66
CA LEU A 58 5.07 -18.79 11.64
C LEU A 58 5.02 -19.68 10.39
N ARG A 59 4.86 -21.00 10.56
CA ARG A 59 4.82 -21.94 9.43
C ARG A 59 3.59 -21.68 8.57
N THR A 60 2.40 -21.58 9.17
CA THR A 60 1.15 -21.28 8.46
C THR A 60 1.25 -19.95 7.72
N LEU A 61 1.70 -18.91 8.42
CA LEU A 61 1.87 -17.59 7.81
C LEU A 61 2.88 -17.60 6.65
N ALA A 62 3.99 -18.32 6.81
CA ALA A 62 5.00 -18.45 5.76
C ALA A 62 4.46 -19.18 4.52
N ASP A 63 3.64 -20.23 4.71
CA ASP A 63 3.01 -20.94 3.61
C ASP A 63 2.01 -20.05 2.87
N GLU A 64 1.24 -19.22 3.58
CA GLU A 64 0.33 -18.25 2.98
C GLU A 64 1.05 -17.15 2.21
N VAL A 65 2.09 -16.56 2.80
CA VAL A 65 2.92 -15.55 2.13
C VAL A 65 3.59 -16.15 0.90
N ALA A 66 4.13 -17.37 0.98
CA ALA A 66 4.74 -18.05 -0.17
C ALA A 66 3.73 -18.32 -1.29
N ARG A 67 2.47 -18.62 -0.95
CA ARG A 67 1.38 -18.79 -1.93
C ARG A 67 1.05 -17.48 -2.63
N VAL A 68 1.02 -16.38 -1.89
CA VAL A 68 0.84 -15.03 -2.47
C VAL A 68 1.99 -14.70 -3.41
N GLU A 69 3.24 -14.97 -3.05
CA GLU A 69 4.41 -14.77 -3.94
C GLU A 69 4.36 -15.63 -5.20
N ALA A 70 3.79 -16.83 -5.11
CA ALA A 70 3.58 -17.73 -6.23
C ALA A 70 2.35 -17.36 -7.10
N GLY A 71 1.71 -16.21 -6.85
CA GLY A 71 0.52 -15.78 -7.59
C GLY A 71 -0.72 -16.64 -7.32
N GLY A 72 -0.81 -17.26 -6.13
CA GLY A 72 -1.93 -18.11 -5.72
C GLY A 72 -1.76 -19.61 -6.01
N GLY A 73 -0.69 -20.01 -6.71
CA GLY A 73 -0.35 -21.43 -6.92
C GLY A 73 0.28 -22.11 -5.69
N ASP A 74 0.48 -23.43 -5.75
CA ASP A 74 1.24 -24.15 -4.71
C ASP A 74 2.74 -23.82 -4.80
N PRO A 75 3.33 -23.16 -3.80
CA PRO A 75 4.74 -22.79 -3.84
C PRO A 75 5.66 -24.01 -3.73
N ASP A 76 6.77 -23.99 -4.45
CA ASP A 76 7.78 -25.04 -4.32
C ASP A 76 8.41 -25.05 -2.92
N ARG A 77 9.07 -26.16 -2.57
CA ARG A 77 9.68 -26.33 -1.24
C ARG A 77 10.73 -25.26 -0.95
N LYS A 78 11.48 -24.81 -1.98
CA LYS A 78 12.54 -23.82 -1.81
C LYS A 78 11.96 -22.44 -1.47
N THR A 79 10.88 -22.05 -2.13
CA THR A 79 10.17 -20.79 -1.88
C THR A 79 9.60 -20.78 -0.46
N ARG A 80 8.86 -21.84 -0.06
CA ARG A 80 8.35 -21.97 1.32
C ARG A 80 9.46 -21.84 2.36
N GLN A 81 10.57 -22.55 2.17
CA GLN A 81 11.70 -22.49 3.09
C GLN A 81 12.36 -21.11 3.11
N SER A 82 12.55 -20.48 1.96
CA SER A 82 13.12 -19.13 1.87
C SER A 82 12.25 -18.09 2.58
N VAL A 83 10.94 -18.13 2.36
CA VAL A 83 9.95 -17.25 3.00
C VAL A 83 9.95 -17.45 4.50
N TYR A 84 9.87 -18.70 4.97
CA TYR A 84 9.94 -19.04 6.40
C TYR A 84 11.18 -18.46 7.08
N ILE A 85 12.37 -18.69 6.49
CA ILE A 85 13.64 -18.21 7.04
C ILE A 85 13.64 -16.67 7.11
N THR A 86 13.22 -16.01 6.03
CA THR A 86 13.27 -14.54 5.94
C THR A 86 12.24 -13.89 6.88
N LEU A 87 11.04 -14.47 7.00
CA LEU A 87 10.03 -14.06 7.97
C LEU A 87 10.60 -14.09 9.39
N HIS A 88 11.22 -15.21 9.75
CA HIS A 88 11.78 -15.39 11.07
C HIS A 88 12.93 -14.42 11.37
N GLN A 89 13.86 -14.24 10.43
CA GLN A 89 15.11 -13.52 10.66
C GLN A 89 15.01 -12.01 10.46
N CYS A 90 14.12 -11.54 9.60
CA CYS A 90 14.11 -10.14 9.15
C CYS A 90 12.74 -9.48 9.31
N HIS A 91 11.67 -10.10 8.81
CA HIS A 91 10.38 -9.41 8.73
C HIS A 91 9.65 -9.35 10.07
N LEU A 92 9.46 -10.49 10.74
CA LEU A 92 8.70 -10.52 11.99
C LEU A 92 9.39 -9.78 13.13
N PRO A 93 10.72 -9.89 13.36
CA PRO A 93 11.39 -9.10 14.40
C PRO A 93 11.22 -7.59 14.21
N LYS A 94 11.30 -7.09 12.98
CA LYS A 94 11.10 -5.66 12.70
C LYS A 94 9.65 -5.23 12.84
N LEU A 95 8.70 -6.06 12.38
CA LEU A 95 7.28 -5.76 12.54
C LEU A 95 6.86 -5.77 14.02
N ASP A 96 7.51 -6.58 14.85
CA ASP A 96 7.35 -6.61 16.31
C ASP A 96 7.90 -5.33 16.96
N GLU A 97 9.11 -4.89 16.57
CA GLU A 97 9.69 -3.61 17.01
C GLU A 97 8.79 -2.42 16.67
N PHE A 98 8.12 -2.47 15.52
CA PHE A 98 7.17 -1.44 15.09
C PHE A 98 5.79 -1.55 15.75
N GLY A 99 5.54 -2.57 16.59
CA GLY A 99 4.23 -2.81 17.19
C GLY A 99 3.13 -3.13 16.17
N VAL A 100 3.52 -3.63 14.99
CA VAL A 100 2.60 -4.06 13.93
C VAL A 100 2.10 -5.46 14.22
N VAL A 101 3.01 -6.35 14.62
CA VAL A 101 2.67 -7.70 15.09
C VAL A 101 3.25 -7.92 16.48
N THR A 102 2.84 -8.98 17.16
CA THR A 102 3.57 -9.54 18.29
C THR A 102 4.19 -10.87 17.85
N TYR A 103 5.51 -10.98 17.90
CA TYR A 103 6.22 -12.17 17.45
C TYR A 103 6.92 -12.92 18.59
N ASP A 104 6.46 -14.14 18.87
CA ASP A 104 7.11 -15.06 19.80
C ASP A 104 8.07 -15.98 19.04
N ALA A 105 9.36 -15.69 19.13
CA ALA A 105 10.42 -16.44 18.46
C ALA A 105 10.61 -17.85 19.02
N ASP A 106 10.29 -18.11 20.29
CA ASP A 106 10.46 -19.41 20.92
C ASP A 106 9.31 -20.34 20.56
N ARG A 107 8.08 -19.83 20.64
CA ARG A 107 6.86 -20.58 20.29
C ARG A 107 6.54 -20.56 18.81
N LYS A 108 7.26 -19.76 18.02
CA LYS A 108 7.03 -19.53 16.59
C LYS A 108 5.59 -19.10 16.30
N GLN A 109 5.05 -18.22 17.14
CA GLN A 109 3.69 -17.70 17.03
C GLN A 109 3.71 -16.22 16.67
N VAL A 110 2.73 -15.82 15.86
CA VAL A 110 2.56 -14.44 15.39
C VAL A 110 1.13 -14.03 15.71
N ARG A 111 0.98 -12.85 16.31
CA ARG A 111 -0.33 -12.24 16.60
C ARG A 111 -0.41 -10.85 15.97
N PRO A 112 -1.58 -10.40 15.51
CA PRO A 112 -1.77 -9.02 15.13
C PRO A 112 -1.63 -8.10 16.36
N ALA A 113 -1.04 -6.92 16.19
CA ALA A 113 -1.01 -5.86 17.19
C ALA A 113 -1.72 -4.60 16.67
N ALA A 114 -1.89 -3.59 17.53
CA ALA A 114 -2.61 -2.36 17.20
C ALA A 114 -2.08 -1.68 15.91
N GLY A 115 -0.77 -1.75 15.67
CA GLY A 115 -0.14 -1.17 14.49
C GLY A 115 -0.60 -1.78 13.16
N LEU A 116 -0.93 -3.07 13.12
CA LEU A 116 -1.42 -3.73 11.90
C LEU A 116 -2.75 -3.14 11.43
N TRP A 117 -3.68 -2.91 12.36
CA TRP A 117 -4.97 -2.29 12.07
C TRP A 117 -4.82 -0.84 11.60
N ALA A 118 -3.90 -0.08 12.22
CA ALA A 118 -3.60 1.28 11.79
C ALA A 118 -3.04 1.34 10.36
N ILE A 119 -2.18 0.38 9.98
CA ILE A 119 -1.65 0.29 8.61
C ILE A 119 -2.75 -0.06 7.61
N ARG A 120 -3.60 -1.06 7.92
CA ARG A 120 -4.73 -1.43 7.06
C ARG A 120 -5.69 -0.25 6.84
N ALA A 121 -6.10 0.41 7.92
CA ALA A 121 -6.99 1.57 7.85
C ALA A 121 -6.39 2.73 7.02
N TYR A 122 -5.08 2.94 7.12
CA TYR A 122 -4.37 3.92 6.28
C TYR A 122 -4.36 3.51 4.80
N ARG A 123 -4.04 2.25 4.50
CA ARG A 123 -4.02 1.72 3.12
C ARG A 123 -5.39 1.85 2.47
N ASP A 124 -6.45 1.41 3.15
CA ASP A 124 -7.81 1.40 2.61
C ASP A 124 -8.30 2.82 2.30
N ARG A 125 -7.90 3.80 3.12
CA ARG A 125 -8.14 5.23 2.87
C ARG A 125 -7.46 5.73 1.60
N ILE A 126 -6.20 5.35 1.35
CA ILE A 126 -5.49 5.74 0.12
C ILE A 126 -6.05 5.01 -1.10
N ALA A 127 -6.43 3.74 -0.94
CA ALA A 127 -7.04 2.96 -2.01
C ALA A 127 -8.35 3.61 -2.51
N GLU A 128 -9.17 4.18 -1.61
CA GLU A 128 -10.37 4.93 -2.00
C GLU A 128 -10.04 6.14 -2.89
N TYR A 129 -8.94 6.86 -2.61
CA TYR A 129 -8.49 7.97 -3.47
C TYR A 129 -8.01 7.50 -4.85
N THR A 130 -7.29 6.37 -4.92
CA THR A 130 -6.78 5.86 -6.20
C THR A 130 -7.90 5.28 -7.06
N THR A 131 -8.86 4.56 -6.47
CA THR A 131 -9.98 3.95 -7.21
C THR A 131 -10.91 5.02 -7.77
N ARG A 132 -11.20 6.09 -7.00
CA ARG A 132 -11.99 7.24 -7.50
C ARG A 132 -11.30 7.98 -8.66
N ARG A 133 -9.97 7.93 -8.75
CA ARG A 133 -9.21 8.49 -9.88
C ARG A 133 -9.13 7.54 -11.08
N GLN A 134 -9.19 6.22 -10.88
CA GLN A 134 -9.22 5.22 -11.95
C GLN A 134 -10.58 5.11 -12.64
N GLU A 135 -11.70 5.34 -11.95
CA GLU A 135 -13.02 5.47 -12.61
C GLU A 135 -13.09 6.70 -13.55
N ALA A 136 -12.25 7.71 -13.33
CA ALA A 136 -12.15 8.87 -14.24
C ALA A 136 -11.36 8.56 -15.52
N VAL A 137 -10.64 7.43 -15.58
CA VAL A 137 -9.87 6.99 -16.75
C VAL A 137 -10.43 5.65 -17.24
N SER A 138 -11.73 5.60 -17.55
CA SER A 138 -12.24 4.51 -18.39
C SER A 138 -11.40 4.47 -19.68
N PRO A 139 -10.98 3.30 -20.19
CA PRO A 139 -10.22 3.20 -21.46
C PRO A 139 -11.07 3.55 -22.69
N LEU A 140 -12.37 3.82 -22.50
CA LEU A 140 -13.34 4.12 -23.55
C LEU A 140 -12.99 5.30 -24.48
N PRO A 141 -12.38 6.43 -24.07
CA PRO A 141 -12.07 7.51 -25.00
C PRO A 141 -10.87 7.19 -25.91
N TYR A 142 -10.05 6.18 -25.58
CA TYR A 142 -8.89 5.80 -26.41
C TYR A 142 -9.23 4.78 -27.49
N ALA A 143 -10.27 3.96 -27.30
CA ALA A 143 -10.74 3.00 -28.30
C ALA A 143 -11.30 3.69 -29.56
N GLY A 144 -11.98 4.83 -29.40
CA GLY A 144 -12.53 5.61 -30.52
C GLY A 144 -11.46 6.22 -31.43
N LEU A 145 -10.37 6.75 -30.85
CA LEU A 145 -9.25 7.31 -31.60
C LEU A 145 -8.43 6.22 -32.32
N GLY A 146 -8.27 5.05 -31.68
CA GLY A 146 -7.63 3.89 -32.30
C GLY A 146 -8.36 3.40 -33.55
N LEU A 147 -9.70 3.31 -33.51
CA LEU A 147 -10.50 2.88 -34.66
C LEU A 147 -10.45 3.89 -35.82
N LEU A 148 -10.49 5.19 -35.54
CA LEU A 148 -10.37 6.24 -36.56
C LEU A 148 -9.00 6.24 -37.25
N GLY A 149 -7.93 6.01 -36.48
CA GLY A 149 -6.57 5.86 -37.04
C GLY A 149 -6.43 4.66 -37.97
N ILE A 150 -6.97 3.50 -37.57
CA ILE A 150 -6.96 2.27 -38.39
C ILE A 150 -7.84 2.44 -39.65
N GLY A 151 -9.02 3.04 -39.51
CA GLY A 151 -9.91 3.33 -40.65
C GLY A 151 -9.27 4.27 -41.68
N GLY A 152 -8.54 5.30 -41.23
CA GLY A 152 -7.80 6.20 -42.11
C GLY A 152 -6.66 5.50 -42.88
N LEU A 153 -5.93 4.59 -42.23
CA LEU A 153 -4.89 3.77 -42.86
C LEU A 153 -5.46 2.82 -43.93
N LEU A 154 -6.59 2.17 -43.66
CA LEU A 154 -7.25 1.29 -44.63
C LEU A 154 -7.84 2.06 -45.83
N ALA A 155 -8.44 3.24 -45.60
CA ALA A 155 -8.95 4.10 -46.67
C ALA A 155 -7.83 4.65 -47.57
N GLY A 156 -6.65 4.92 -46.98
CA GLY A 156 -5.45 5.32 -47.71
C GLY A 156 -4.92 4.23 -48.64
N ALA A 157 -4.83 2.99 -48.16
CA ALA A 157 -4.40 1.85 -48.98
C ALA A 157 -5.31 1.56 -50.18
N ALA A 158 -6.60 1.95 -50.10
CA ALA A 158 -7.56 1.84 -51.19
C ALA A 158 -7.47 2.99 -52.23
N GLY A 159 -6.59 3.97 -52.04
CA GLY A 159 -6.37 5.07 -52.99
C GLY A 159 -7.48 6.14 -53.02
N VAL A 160 -8.37 6.16 -52.02
CA VAL A 160 -9.56 7.03 -51.97
C VAL A 160 -9.28 8.38 -51.27
N ALA A 161 -8.08 8.59 -50.72
CA ALA A 161 -7.74 9.78 -49.96
C ALA A 161 -6.46 10.48 -50.49
N PRO A 162 -6.42 11.83 -50.52
CA PRO A 162 -5.23 12.57 -50.93
C PRO A 162 -4.04 12.32 -50.00
N THR A 163 -2.82 12.32 -50.55
CA THR A 163 -1.57 11.91 -49.87
C THR A 163 -1.26 12.70 -48.60
N ALA A 164 -1.76 13.93 -48.46
CA ALA A 164 -1.65 14.74 -47.24
C ALA A 164 -2.38 14.11 -46.03
N SER A 165 -3.38 13.25 -46.25
CA SER A 165 -4.13 12.56 -45.19
C SER A 165 -3.34 11.47 -44.48
N TRP A 166 -2.25 10.96 -45.07
CA TRP A 166 -1.45 9.88 -44.46
C TRP A 166 -0.48 10.37 -43.38
N VAL A 167 0.00 11.62 -43.48
CA VAL A 167 0.91 12.22 -42.50
C VAL A 167 0.18 12.48 -41.17
N VAL A 168 -1.07 12.96 -41.25
CA VAL A 168 -1.91 13.20 -40.06
C VAL A 168 -2.32 11.87 -39.40
N ALA A 169 -2.67 10.86 -40.20
CA ALA A 169 -3.01 9.53 -39.69
C ALA A 169 -1.82 8.81 -39.04
N ALA A 170 -0.63 8.87 -39.66
CA ALA A 170 0.59 8.28 -39.10
C ALA A 170 1.03 8.98 -37.80
N GLY A 171 0.94 10.31 -37.75
CA GLY A 171 1.21 11.09 -36.54
C GLY A 171 0.24 10.75 -35.40
N ALA A 172 -1.06 10.61 -35.69
CA ALA A 172 -2.06 10.20 -34.71
C ALA A 172 -1.81 8.77 -34.19
N PHE A 173 -1.47 7.83 -35.09
CA PHE A 173 -1.15 6.45 -34.71
C PHE A 173 0.09 6.36 -33.82
N LEU A 174 1.17 7.06 -34.16
CA LEU A 174 2.39 7.08 -33.35
C LEU A 174 2.18 7.76 -31.98
N GLY A 175 1.34 8.80 -31.92
CA GLY A 175 0.95 9.44 -30.67
C GLY A 175 0.19 8.50 -29.73
N VAL A 176 -0.78 7.74 -30.27
CA VAL A 176 -1.56 6.75 -29.50
C VAL A 176 -0.69 5.56 -29.09
N ALA A 177 0.16 5.06 -29.98
CA ALA A 177 1.09 3.95 -29.70
C ALA A 177 2.14 4.33 -28.64
N GLY A 178 2.65 5.56 -28.65
CA GLY A 178 3.58 6.05 -27.64
C GLY A 178 2.96 6.15 -26.24
N LEU A 179 1.70 6.58 -26.16
CA LEU A 179 0.96 6.64 -24.89
C LEU A 179 0.61 5.24 -24.36
N ALA A 180 0.21 4.33 -25.24
CA ALA A 180 -0.03 2.92 -24.87
C ALA A 180 1.27 2.22 -24.44
N GLY A 181 2.39 2.50 -25.11
CA GLY A 181 3.70 1.98 -24.72
C GLY A 181 4.14 2.43 -23.33
N ARG A 182 3.85 3.68 -22.94
CA ARG A 182 4.12 4.16 -21.58
C ARG A 182 3.29 3.46 -20.52
N ALA A 183 2.00 3.19 -20.80
CA ALA A 183 1.12 2.47 -19.88
C ALA A 183 1.58 1.02 -19.66
N VAL A 184 1.94 0.31 -20.74
CA VAL A 184 2.44 -1.08 -20.67
C VAL A 184 3.82 -1.16 -20.00
N TRP A 185 4.67 -0.14 -20.15
CA TRP A 185 5.99 -0.12 -19.53
C TRP A 185 5.94 0.16 -18.02
N SER A 186 4.92 0.89 -17.53
CA SER A 186 4.70 1.05 -16.09
C SER A 186 4.21 -0.22 -15.41
N GLU A 187 3.47 -1.08 -16.11
CA GLU A 187 2.99 -2.38 -15.58
C GLU A 187 4.07 -3.46 -15.50
N ARG A 188 5.20 -3.30 -16.18
CA ARG A 188 6.31 -4.29 -16.16
C ARG A 188 7.41 -3.95 -15.14
N ARG A 189 7.27 -2.86 -14.39
CA ARG A 189 8.29 -2.38 -13.43
C ARG A 189 7.78 -2.23 -11.99
N GLY A 190 6.51 -2.53 -11.74
CA GLY A 190 5.95 -2.73 -10.39
C GLY A 190 5.78 -4.21 -10.13
#